data_AF-A0A9R0U7I9-F1
#
_entry.id   AF-A0A9R0U7I9-F1
#
_cell.length_a   1.000
_cell.length_b   1.000
_cell.length_c   1.000
_cell.angle_alpha   90.00
_cell.angle_beta   90.00
_cell.angle_gamma   90.00
#
_symmetry.space_group_name_H-M   'P 1'
#
loop_
_entity.id
_entity.type
_entity.pdbx_description
1 polymer ?
#
loop_
_entity_poly.entity_id
_entity_poly.type
_entity_poly.pdbx_seq_one_letter_code
_entity_poly.pdbx_strand_id
1 'polypeptide(L)'
;MSLLEFQRPVHAEMSAILDAGRRGVSPKGAYLYCTTYPCHLCMKEIIAAGVWKVVYIEPYPKSRSVAMYGDALAIGKSIHDSQSTEIASVSVDPFIGVSPRAYRRLFVEQQYRRKDSRGEVVRQPLNTALPKAGYLRPLLSVSEREGIAILPLVPLDENEEMEQ
;
A
#
# COMPACT_ATOMS: atom_id res chain seq x y z
N MET A 1 4.34 -24.69 -6.97
CA MET A 1 3.17 -24.86 -6.09
C MET A 1 3.22 -23.80 -5.00
N SER A 2 2.13 -23.05 -4.79
CA SER A 2 2.04 -22.01 -3.75
C SER A 2 1.91 -22.67 -2.37
N LEU A 3 2.91 -22.52 -1.50
CA LEU A 3 2.93 -23.08 -0.14
C LEU A 3 1.86 -22.49 0.80
N LEU A 4 1.16 -21.42 0.37
CA LEU A 4 0.22 -20.66 1.21
C LEU A 4 -1.05 -21.47 1.58
N GLU A 5 -1.45 -22.42 0.74
CA GLU A 5 -2.68 -23.21 0.91
C GLU A 5 -2.56 -24.26 2.03
N PHE A 6 -1.34 -24.65 2.41
CA PHE A 6 -1.07 -25.69 3.40
C PHE A 6 -0.69 -25.13 4.78
N GLN A 7 -0.72 -23.82 4.96
CA GLN A 7 -0.33 -23.21 6.24
C GLN A 7 -1.53 -23.11 7.19
N ARG A 8 -1.28 -23.41 8.47
CA ARG A 8 -2.26 -23.25 9.56
C ARG A 8 -2.63 -21.78 9.87
N PRO A 9 -1.72 -20.79 9.77
CA PRO A 9 -2.05 -19.39 10.04
C PRO A 9 -3.05 -18.84 9.03
N VAL A 10 -4.10 -18.19 9.55
CA VAL A 10 -5.03 -17.41 8.73
C VAL A 10 -4.46 -16.01 8.58
N HIS A 11 -4.44 -15.50 7.36
CA HIS A 11 -4.02 -14.13 7.09
C HIS A 11 -4.93 -13.12 7.79
N ALA A 12 -4.43 -11.90 7.98
CA ALA A 12 -5.16 -10.84 8.68
C ALA A 12 -6.46 -10.45 7.95
N GLU A 13 -6.44 -10.43 6.62
CA GLU A 13 -7.55 -10.07 5.75
C GLU A 13 -8.70 -11.07 5.87
N MET A 14 -8.39 -12.37 5.73
CA MET A 14 -9.36 -13.45 5.91
C MET A 14 -9.89 -13.48 7.35
N SER A 15 -9.03 -13.27 8.34
CA SER A 15 -9.45 -13.22 9.75
C SER A 15 -10.45 -12.10 10.01
N ALA A 16 -10.25 -10.91 9.40
CA ALA A 16 -11.17 -9.79 9.52
C ALA A 16 -12.56 -10.08 8.91
N ILE A 17 -12.60 -10.71 7.72
CA ILE A 17 -13.86 -11.10 7.07
C ILE A 17 -14.59 -12.17 7.90
N LEU A 18 -13.87 -13.19 8.36
CA LEU A 18 -14.44 -14.25 9.20
C LEU A 18 -14.98 -13.69 10.53
N ASP A 19 -14.27 -12.75 11.13
CA ASP A 19 -14.70 -12.11 12.37
C ASP A 19 -15.95 -11.24 12.17
N ALA A 20 -16.06 -10.52 11.06
CA ALA A 20 -17.28 -9.81 10.69
C ALA A 20 -18.47 -10.78 10.55
N GLY A 21 -18.27 -11.90 9.87
CA GLY A 21 -19.29 -12.95 9.74
C GLY A 21 -19.72 -13.54 11.08
N ARG A 22 -18.77 -13.85 11.98
CA ARG A 22 -19.07 -14.34 13.35
C ARG A 22 -19.87 -13.33 14.17
N ARG A 23 -19.63 -12.03 13.98
CA ARG A 23 -20.37 -10.95 14.64
C ARG A 23 -21.70 -10.63 13.96
N GLY A 24 -22.05 -11.31 12.86
CA GLY A 24 -23.26 -11.04 12.08
C GLY A 24 -23.23 -9.70 11.34
N VAL A 25 -22.04 -9.12 11.12
CA VAL A 25 -21.86 -7.86 10.41
C VAL A 25 -21.50 -8.17 8.95
N SER A 26 -22.25 -7.61 8.01
CA SER A 26 -21.96 -7.80 6.59
C SER A 26 -20.70 -7.01 6.18
N PRO A 27 -19.70 -7.66 5.56
CA PRO A 27 -18.54 -6.97 4.99
C PRO A 27 -18.86 -6.30 3.63
N LYS A 28 -20.07 -6.48 3.11
CA LYS A 28 -20.48 -5.91 1.82
C LYS A 28 -20.46 -4.37 1.87
N GLY A 29 -19.80 -3.75 0.90
CA GLY A 29 -19.64 -2.30 0.86
C GLY A 29 -18.59 -1.75 1.83
N ALA A 30 -17.89 -2.60 2.59
CA ALA A 30 -16.94 -2.16 3.60
C ALA A 30 -15.61 -1.69 3.00
N TYR A 31 -14.84 -0.99 3.83
CA TYR A 31 -13.47 -0.58 3.55
C TYR A 31 -12.53 -1.44 4.40
N LEU A 32 -11.57 -2.09 3.76
CA LEU A 32 -10.58 -2.92 4.41
C LEU A 32 -9.21 -2.21 4.42
N TYR A 33 -8.67 -1.97 5.61
CA TYR A 33 -7.34 -1.38 5.77
C TYR A 33 -6.33 -2.46 6.11
N CYS A 34 -5.28 -2.58 5.31
CA CYS A 34 -4.25 -3.60 5.44
C CYS A 34 -2.86 -2.95 5.61
N THR A 35 -2.00 -3.58 6.42
CA THR A 35 -0.60 -3.16 6.50
C THR A 35 0.18 -3.52 5.24
N THR A 36 -0.14 -4.68 4.66
CA THR A 36 0.52 -5.24 3.47
C THR A 36 -0.52 -5.50 2.38
N TYR A 37 -0.12 -5.39 1.12
CA TYR A 37 -1.00 -5.70 -0.01
C TYR A 37 -1.51 -7.16 0.05
N PRO A 38 -2.81 -7.43 -0.14
CA PRO A 38 -3.36 -8.76 0.01
C PRO A 38 -2.81 -9.79 -0.98
N CYS A 39 -2.63 -11.03 -0.53
CA CYS A 39 -2.29 -12.13 -1.45
C CYS A 39 -3.48 -12.48 -2.38
N HIS A 40 -3.24 -13.26 -3.42
CA HIS A 40 -4.28 -13.67 -4.37
C HIS A 40 -5.42 -14.46 -3.69
N LEU A 41 -5.11 -15.34 -2.73
CA LEU A 41 -6.14 -16.06 -1.97
C LEU A 41 -7.01 -15.11 -1.13
N CYS A 42 -6.39 -14.15 -0.44
CA CYS A 42 -7.14 -13.15 0.33
C CYS A 42 -7.97 -12.26 -0.58
N MET A 43 -7.44 -11.89 -1.75
CA MET A 43 -8.16 -11.04 -2.70
C MET A 43 -9.43 -11.72 -3.22
N LYS A 44 -9.37 -13.02 -3.51
CA LYS A 44 -10.55 -13.82 -3.88
C LYS A 44 -11.65 -13.71 -2.81
N GLU A 45 -11.29 -13.88 -1.55
CA GLU A 45 -12.26 -13.80 -0.44
C GLU A 45 -12.78 -12.38 -0.24
N ILE A 46 -11.94 -11.35 -0.43
CA ILE A 46 -12.32 -9.92 -0.38
C ILE A 46 -13.38 -9.61 -1.46
N ILE A 47 -13.14 -10.05 -2.70
CA ILE A 47 -14.08 -9.89 -3.82
C ILE A 47 -15.40 -10.61 -3.49
N ALA A 48 -15.33 -11.88 -3.07
CA ALA A 48 -16.52 -12.68 -2.75
C ALA A 48 -17.33 -12.11 -1.57
N ALA A 49 -16.65 -11.53 -0.58
CA ALA A 49 -17.29 -10.83 0.54
C ALA A 49 -17.98 -9.52 0.14
N GLY A 50 -17.70 -9.00 -1.07
CA GLY A 50 -18.25 -7.76 -1.57
C GLY A 50 -17.67 -6.52 -0.90
N VAL A 51 -16.41 -6.58 -0.44
CA VAL A 51 -15.69 -5.42 0.08
C VAL A 51 -15.52 -4.39 -1.03
N TRP A 52 -15.82 -3.12 -0.76
CA TRP A 52 -15.80 -2.07 -1.78
C TRP A 52 -14.39 -1.55 -2.09
N LYS A 53 -13.57 -1.43 -1.04
CA LYS A 53 -12.26 -0.79 -1.13
C LYS A 53 -11.26 -1.41 -0.18
N VAL A 54 -10.06 -1.65 -0.68
CA VAL A 54 -8.89 -2.07 0.08
C VAL A 54 -7.84 -0.97 0.04
N VAL A 55 -7.36 -0.57 1.22
CA VAL A 55 -6.27 0.40 1.36
C VAL A 55 -5.07 -0.29 2.00
N TYR A 56 -3.91 -0.25 1.37
CA TYR A 56 -2.71 -0.96 1.84
C TYR A 56 -1.49 -0.05 2.03
N ILE A 57 -0.64 -0.31 3.01
CA ILE A 57 0.56 0.52 3.25
C ILE A 57 1.79 0.00 2.49
N GLU A 58 2.13 -1.27 2.68
CA GLU A 58 3.34 -1.87 2.13
C GLU A 58 2.99 -2.76 0.92
N PRO A 59 3.69 -2.65 -0.22
CA PRO A 59 3.45 -3.52 -1.36
C PRO A 59 3.83 -4.97 -1.06
N TYR A 60 3.17 -5.92 -1.70
CA TYR A 60 3.46 -7.36 -1.60
C TYR A 60 3.68 -7.94 -3.01
N PRO A 61 4.92 -7.87 -3.54
CA PRO A 61 5.22 -8.21 -4.94
C PRO A 61 4.90 -9.65 -5.34
N LYS A 62 4.78 -10.57 -4.36
CA LYS A 62 4.44 -11.97 -4.61
C LYS A 62 2.95 -12.19 -4.88
N SER A 63 2.11 -11.17 -4.73
CA SER A 63 0.69 -11.29 -5.03
C SER A 63 0.47 -11.38 -6.54
N ARG A 64 -0.35 -12.34 -6.94
CA ARG A 64 -0.78 -12.53 -8.34
C ARG A 64 -2.21 -12.06 -8.57
N SER A 65 -2.79 -11.32 -7.61
CA SER A 65 -4.18 -10.86 -7.65
C SER A 65 -4.50 -10.06 -8.91
N VAL A 66 -3.60 -9.16 -9.33
CA VAL A 66 -3.80 -8.35 -10.55
C VAL A 66 -3.87 -9.21 -11.80
N ALA A 67 -3.00 -10.22 -11.90
CA ALA A 67 -2.99 -11.15 -13.03
C ALA A 67 -4.17 -12.12 -13.02
N MET A 68 -4.72 -12.46 -11.85
CA MET A 68 -5.80 -13.44 -11.69
C MET A 68 -7.20 -12.84 -11.69
N TYR A 69 -7.34 -11.61 -11.18
CA TYR A 69 -8.62 -10.95 -10.94
C TYR A 69 -8.64 -9.52 -11.51
N GLY A 70 -7.87 -9.28 -12.57
CA GLY A 70 -7.75 -7.95 -13.18
C GLY A 70 -9.07 -7.39 -13.72
N ASP A 71 -10.03 -8.26 -14.03
CA ASP A 71 -11.40 -7.94 -14.40
C ASP A 71 -12.24 -7.41 -13.23
N ALA A 72 -11.96 -7.88 -12.01
CA ALA A 72 -12.72 -7.56 -10.82
C ALA A 72 -12.09 -6.43 -9.96
N LEU A 73 -10.85 -6.02 -10.30
CA LEU A 73 -10.04 -5.08 -9.51
C LEU A 73 -9.84 -3.75 -10.23
N ALA A 74 -10.11 -2.65 -9.51
CA ALA A 74 -9.71 -1.32 -9.93
C ALA A 74 -8.50 -0.85 -9.10
N ILE A 75 -7.33 -0.71 -9.74
CA ILE A 75 -6.12 -0.20 -9.08
C ILE A 75 -6.00 1.30 -9.34
N GLY A 76 -5.95 2.11 -8.29
CA GLY A 76 -5.68 3.56 -8.40
C GLY A 76 -6.75 4.38 -9.13
N LYS A 77 -7.88 3.77 -9.49
CA LYS A 77 -9.03 4.47 -10.07
C LYS A 77 -9.95 4.92 -8.94
N SER A 78 -10.03 6.23 -8.73
CA SER A 78 -11.08 6.81 -7.90
C SER A 78 -12.42 6.50 -8.56
N ILE A 79 -13.31 5.78 -7.89
CA ILE A 79 -14.59 5.26 -8.43
C ILE A 79 -15.56 6.39 -8.86
N HIS A 80 -15.17 7.66 -8.70
CA HIS A 80 -15.93 8.82 -9.17
C HIS A 80 -15.81 9.11 -10.68
N ASP A 81 -15.25 8.21 -11.48
CA ASP A 81 -15.33 8.35 -12.94
C ASP A 81 -16.69 7.86 -13.42
N SER A 82 -17.58 8.81 -13.72
CA SER A 82 -19.01 8.60 -13.94
C SER A 82 -19.34 7.90 -15.27
N GLN A 83 -18.39 7.17 -15.86
CA GLN A 83 -18.46 6.63 -17.22
C GLN A 83 -17.93 5.20 -17.39
N SER A 84 -17.55 4.49 -16.33
CA SER A 84 -17.27 3.05 -16.42
C SER A 84 -18.49 2.23 -16.00
N THR A 85 -19.26 1.78 -16.99
CA THR A 85 -20.40 0.88 -16.85
C THR A 85 -20.00 -0.54 -16.42
N GLU A 86 -18.70 -0.80 -16.29
CA GLU A 86 -18.15 -2.03 -15.73
C GLU A 86 -17.81 -1.82 -14.26
N ILE A 87 -18.65 -2.38 -13.39
CA ILE A 87 -18.50 -2.34 -11.94
C ILE A 87 -17.25 -3.15 -11.58
N ALA A 88 -16.09 -2.52 -11.48
CA ALA A 88 -14.99 -3.13 -10.74
C ALA A 88 -15.48 -3.40 -9.32
N SER A 89 -15.51 -4.68 -8.93
CA SER A 89 -16.12 -5.09 -7.66
C SER A 89 -15.37 -4.57 -6.44
N VAL A 90 -14.05 -4.34 -6.57
CA VAL A 90 -13.19 -3.88 -5.47
C VAL A 90 -12.14 -2.90 -5.98
N SER A 91 -12.05 -1.73 -5.34
CA SER A 91 -10.92 -0.80 -5.51
C SER A 91 -9.76 -1.17 -4.60
N VAL A 92 -8.53 -1.08 -5.10
CA VAL A 92 -7.32 -1.37 -4.33
C VAL A 92 -6.34 -0.22 -4.47
N ASP A 93 -6.17 0.53 -3.39
CA ASP A 93 -5.40 1.77 -3.39
C ASP A 93 -4.27 1.73 -2.36
N PRO A 94 -3.09 2.28 -2.68
CA PRO A 94 -2.06 2.50 -1.68
C PRO A 94 -2.51 3.55 -0.67
N PHE A 95 -2.08 3.39 0.57
CA PHE A 95 -2.25 4.38 1.62
C PHE A 95 -1.36 5.59 1.32
N ILE A 96 -1.99 6.72 1.05
CA ILE A 96 -1.32 8.00 0.85
C ILE A 96 -1.24 8.71 2.20
N GLY A 97 -0.03 8.80 2.75
CA GLY A 97 0.22 9.45 4.03
C GLY A 97 1.48 8.95 4.72
N VAL A 98 1.66 9.37 5.97
CA VAL A 98 2.78 8.89 6.78
C VAL A 98 2.37 7.58 7.47
N SER A 99 2.96 6.46 7.06
CA SER A 99 2.70 5.18 7.72
C SER A 99 3.02 5.27 9.22
N PRO A 100 2.32 4.53 10.11
CA PRO A 100 2.58 4.60 11.56
C PRO A 100 4.05 4.37 11.95
N ARG A 101 4.77 3.50 11.21
CA ARG A 101 6.20 3.27 11.37
C ARG A 101 7.04 4.49 10.95
N ALA A 102 6.70 5.12 9.82
CA ALA A 102 7.34 6.35 9.38
C ALA A 102 7.04 7.54 10.31
N TYR A 103 5.84 7.58 10.90
CA TYR A 103 5.45 8.63 11.84
C TYR A 103 6.38 8.64 13.05
N ARG A 104 6.63 7.47 13.64
CA ARG A 104 7.59 7.36 14.74
C ARG A 104 8.98 7.80 14.31
N ARG A 105 9.46 7.40 13.14
CA ARG A 105 10.78 7.83 12.66
C ARG A 105 10.89 9.35 12.44
N LEU A 106 9.85 9.97 11.90
CA LEU A 106 9.85 11.39 11.52
C LEU A 106 9.58 12.30 12.73
N PHE A 107 8.62 11.93 13.55
CA PHE A 107 8.06 12.78 14.60
C PHE A 107 8.41 12.33 16.02
N VAL A 108 8.97 11.12 16.21
CA VAL A 108 9.52 10.70 17.51
C VAL A 108 11.03 10.93 17.51
N GLU A 109 11.43 11.90 18.34
CA GLU A 109 12.82 12.34 18.54
C GLU A 109 13.65 11.28 19.26
N GLN A 110 14.40 10.44 18.54
CA GLN A 110 15.27 9.41 19.16
C GLN A 110 16.77 9.69 19.05
N GLN A 111 17.23 10.53 18.12
CA GLN A 111 18.65 10.61 17.77
C GLN A 111 19.38 11.87 18.27
N TYR A 112 18.68 12.82 18.92
CA TYR A 112 19.30 14.02 19.45
C TYR A 112 19.07 14.16 20.96
N ARG A 113 20.15 14.44 21.70
CA ARG A 113 20.05 14.85 23.10
C ARG A 113 19.32 16.18 23.16
N ARG A 114 18.12 16.18 23.75
CA ARG A 114 17.35 17.42 24.02
C ARG A 114 18.06 18.33 25.04
N LYS A 115 18.90 17.75 25.90
CA LYS A 115 19.65 18.45 26.94
C LYS A 115 21.10 17.97 27.02
N ASP A 116 22.01 18.89 27.31
CA ASP A 116 23.39 18.58 27.61
C ASP A 116 23.53 17.92 29.01
N SER A 117 24.75 17.63 29.44
CA SER A 117 25.01 17.08 30.79
C SER A 117 24.75 18.09 31.92
N ARG A 118 24.56 19.37 31.60
CA ARG A 118 24.27 20.46 32.55
C ARG A 118 22.77 20.79 32.64
N GLY A 119 21.94 20.14 31.81
CA GLY A 119 20.49 20.32 31.79
C GLY A 119 20.00 21.42 30.85
N GLU A 120 20.92 22.05 30.11
CA GLU A 120 20.62 23.12 29.15
C GLU A 120 20.10 22.55 27.82
N VAL A 121 19.19 23.29 27.19
CA VAL A 121 18.57 22.87 25.93
C VAL A 121 19.60 22.95 24.80
N VAL A 122 19.85 21.82 24.14
CA VAL A 122 20.73 21.78 22.97
C VAL A 122 19.99 22.42 21.79
N ARG A 123 20.38 23.63 21.41
CA ARG A 123 19.83 24.31 20.22
C ARG A 123 20.58 23.86 18.99
N GLN A 124 19.89 23.22 18.05
CA GLN A 124 20.44 22.96 16.73
C GLN A 124 20.41 24.25 15.89
N PRO A 125 21.54 24.67 15.32
CA PRO A 125 21.56 25.87 14.49
C PRO A 125 20.86 25.58 13.16
N LEU A 126 19.85 26.41 12.84
CA LEU A 126 18.93 26.24 11.70
C LEU A 126 19.66 26.13 10.35
N ASN A 127 20.84 26.74 10.22
CA ASN A 127 21.65 26.72 8.99
C ASN A 127 22.33 25.35 8.71
N THR A 128 22.44 24.48 9.70
CA THR A 128 23.02 23.12 9.58
C THR A 128 21.97 22.03 9.72
N ALA A 129 20.72 22.41 10.03
CA ALA A 129 19.64 21.47 10.24
C ALA A 129 19.24 20.84 8.89
N LEU A 130 19.57 19.56 8.71
CA LEU A 130 19.07 18.77 7.59
C LEU A 130 17.65 18.28 7.91
N PRO A 131 16.75 18.21 6.91
CA PRO A 131 15.47 17.55 7.11
C PRO A 131 15.73 16.11 7.58
N LYS A 132 15.03 15.66 8.62
CA LYS A 132 15.08 14.25 9.08
C LYS A 132 14.78 13.24 7.96
N ALA A 133 14.10 13.71 6.91
CA ALA A 133 13.79 12.98 5.69
C ALA A 133 14.95 12.88 4.69
N GLY A 134 16.17 13.32 5.01
CA GLY A 134 17.33 13.32 4.10
C GLY A 134 17.74 11.95 3.51
N TYR A 135 17.17 10.86 4.02
CA TYR A 135 17.33 9.49 3.48
C TYR A 135 16.01 8.75 3.23
N LEU A 136 14.86 9.43 3.33
CA LEU A 136 13.61 8.84 2.92
C LEU A 136 13.49 9.05 1.42
N ARG A 137 13.83 8.01 0.64
CA ARG A 137 13.27 7.85 -0.70
C ARG A 137 11.78 8.25 -0.60
N PRO A 138 11.34 9.24 -1.39
CA PRO A 138 10.17 10.05 -1.07
C PRO A 138 8.96 9.15 -0.81
N LEU A 139 8.10 9.57 0.11
CA LEU A 139 6.86 8.92 0.57
C LEU A 139 5.78 8.80 -0.53
N LEU A 140 6.18 8.54 -1.76
CA LEU A 140 5.32 8.33 -2.92
C LEU A 140 4.96 6.86 -3.05
N SER A 141 3.76 6.58 -3.56
CA SER A 141 3.36 5.25 -4.03
C SER A 141 4.29 4.78 -5.15
N VAL A 142 4.41 3.46 -5.35
CA VAL A 142 5.33 2.90 -6.35
C VAL A 142 5.02 3.42 -7.77
N SER A 143 3.74 3.59 -8.13
CA SER A 143 3.30 4.12 -9.43
C SER A 143 3.75 5.57 -9.69
N GLU A 144 3.80 6.42 -8.67
CA GLU A 144 4.30 7.81 -8.80
C GLU A 144 5.83 7.86 -8.95
N ARG A 145 6.55 6.86 -8.43
CA ARG A 145 8.00 6.73 -8.62
C ARG A 145 8.34 6.16 -9.99
N GLU A 146 7.56 5.19 -10.46
CA GLU A 146 7.69 4.63 -11.79
C GLU A 146 7.38 5.68 -12.85
N GLY A 147 6.33 6.49 -12.70
CA GLY A 147 6.05 7.60 -13.63
C GLY A 147 7.19 8.62 -13.74
N ILE A 148 7.77 9.04 -12.62
CA ILE A 148 8.88 10.02 -12.60
C ILE A 148 10.20 9.43 -13.14
N ALA A 149 10.44 8.13 -12.94
CA ALA A 149 11.64 7.44 -13.43
C ALA A 149 11.56 7.07 -14.93
N ILE A 150 10.36 6.82 -15.46
CA ILE A 150 10.12 6.42 -16.85
C ILE A 150 10.04 7.65 -17.79
N LEU A 151 9.49 8.79 -17.33
CA LEU A 151 9.37 10.05 -18.09
C LEU A 151 10.67 10.56 -18.76
N PRO A 152 11.87 10.41 -18.16
CA PRO A 152 13.13 10.79 -18.81
C PRO A 152 13.85 9.65 -19.56
N LEU A 153 13.39 8.40 -19.49
CA LEU A 153 14.09 7.22 -20.05
C LEU A 153 13.47 6.65 -21.33
N VAL A 154 12.33 7.17 -21.80
CA VAL A 154 11.74 6.77 -23.08
C VAL A 154 12.10 7.79 -24.15
N PRO A 155 13.13 7.55 -24.99
CA PRO A 155 13.03 7.93 -26.39
C PRO A 155 11.98 7.02 -27.01
N LEU A 156 10.94 7.63 -27.58
CA LEU A 156 9.96 6.96 -28.42
C LEU A 156 10.71 6.41 -29.64
N ASP A 157 10.91 5.10 -29.72
CA ASP A 157 11.09 4.44 -31.01
C ASP A 157 10.49 3.03 -30.98
N GLU A 158 9.72 2.79 -32.03
CA GLU A 158 8.92 1.61 -32.33
C GLU A 158 9.82 0.50 -32.91
N ASN A 159 9.46 -0.77 -32.66
CA ASN A 159 9.92 -2.02 -33.29
C ASN A 159 10.86 -2.94 -32.46
N GLU A 160 10.70 -4.25 -32.70
CA GLU A 160 11.43 -5.45 -32.23
C GLU A 160 10.75 -6.20 -31.06
N GLU A 161 9.78 -7.09 -31.32
CA GLU A 161 9.89 -8.50 -31.79
C GLU A 161 10.31 -9.54 -30.72
N MET A 162 9.46 -10.57 -30.61
CA MET A 162 9.75 -12.00 -30.37
C MET A 162 11.06 -12.39 -29.64
N GLU A 163 10.94 -13.13 -28.53
CA GLU A 163 11.25 -14.57 -28.49
C GLU A 163 11.08 -15.19 -27.09
N GLN A 164 10.33 -16.32 -27.10
CA GLN A 164 10.30 -17.49 -26.20
C GLN A 164 9.59 -17.39 -24.85
#